data_AF-A0A2V8USX5-F1
#
_entry.id   AF-A0A2V8USX5-F1
#
_cell.length_a   1.000
_cell.length_b   1.000
_cell.length_c   1.000
_cell.angle_alpha   90.00
_cell.angle_beta   90.00
_cell.angle_gamma   90.00
#
_symmetry.space_group_name_H-M   'P 1'
#
loop_
_entity.id
_entity.type
_entity.pdbx_description
1 polymer ?
#
loop_
_entity_poly.entity_id
_entity_poly.type
_entity_poly.pdbx_seq_one_letter_code
_entity_poly.pdbx_strand_id
1 'polypeptide(L)' 'MDRMEKVNRNGECDEIERFSTSIGRNPHCAYNFETGDHTLQLSGQSIVISREDFDNRKWQKTIRNAIQRPRPR' A
#
# COMPACT_ATOMS: atom_id res chain seq x y z
N MET A 1 -12.29 -5.64 23.66
CA MET A 1 -12.21 -6.54 22.49
C MET A 1 -11.42 -5.85 21.38
N ASP A 2 -10.12 -5.60 21.60
CA ASP A 2 -9.37 -4.56 20.84
C ASP A 2 -8.15 -5.11 20.11
N ARG A 3 -7.91 -6.43 20.21
CA ARG A 3 -6.68 -7.05 19.71
C ARG A 3 -6.78 -7.47 18.24
N MET A 4 -7.99 -7.60 17.71
CA MET A 4 -8.21 -8.06 16.32
C MET A 4 -8.06 -6.94 15.29
N GLU A 5 -8.38 -5.70 15.64
CA GLU A 5 -8.20 -4.55 14.72
C GLU A 5 -6.74 -4.22 14.46
N LYS A 6 -5.83 -4.43 15.42
CA LYS A 6 -4.38 -4.28 15.18
C LYS A 6 -3.82 -5.34 14.22
N VAL A 7 -4.34 -6.56 14.25
CA VAL A 7 -3.89 -7.65 13.38
C VAL A 7 -4.38 -7.44 11.95
N ASN A 8 -5.61 -6.94 11.79
CA ASN A 8 -6.17 -6.65 10.47
C ASN A 8 -5.42 -5.50 9.77
N ARG A 9 -5.16 -4.40 10.49
CA ARG A 9 -4.43 -3.21 9.98
C ARG A 9 -2.98 -3.52 9.62
N ASN A 10 -2.31 -4.40 10.38
CA ASN A 10 -0.98 -4.90 10.01
C ASN A 10 -1.04 -5.91 8.85
N GLY A 11 -2.12 -6.67 8.72
CA GLY A 11 -2.28 -7.66 7.65
C GLY A 11 -2.46 -7.03 6.27
N GLU A 12 -3.23 -5.96 6.17
CA GLU A 12 -3.42 -5.20 4.92
C GLU A 12 -2.09 -4.58 4.46
N CYS A 13 -1.37 -3.90 5.36
CA CYS A 13 -0.05 -3.36 5.04
C CYS A 13 1.00 -4.43 4.73
N ASP A 14 1.03 -5.55 5.45
CA ASP A 14 1.94 -6.67 5.17
C ASP A 14 1.70 -7.23 3.75
N GLU A 15 0.45 -7.41 3.35
CA GLU A 15 0.12 -7.88 2.00
C GLU A 15 0.57 -6.88 0.93
N ILE A 16 0.33 -5.59 1.16
CA ILE A 16 0.76 -4.51 0.26
C ILE A 16 2.28 -4.47 0.14
N GLU A 17 3.01 -4.51 1.26
CA GLU A 17 4.47 -4.47 1.30
C GLU A 17 5.07 -5.71 0.64
N ARG A 18 4.50 -6.89 0.90
CA ARG A 18 4.97 -8.16 0.34
C ARG A 18 4.78 -8.22 -1.17
N PHE A 19 3.64 -7.74 -1.69
CA PHE A 19 3.43 -7.59 -3.13
C PHE A 19 4.43 -6.59 -3.73
N SER A 20 4.62 -5.46 -3.06
CA SER A 20 5.47 -4.37 -3.53
C SER A 20 6.96 -4.71 -3.49
N THR A 21 7.38 -5.60 -2.59
CA THR A 21 8.76 -6.09 -2.47
C THR A 21 9.21 -6.79 -3.75
N SER A 22 8.28 -7.43 -4.47
CA SER A 22 8.59 -8.10 -5.74
C SER A 22 8.77 -7.12 -6.91
N ILE A 23 8.36 -5.85 -6.77
CA ILE A 23 8.25 -4.92 -7.91
C ILE A 23 9.04 -3.62 -7.68
N GLY A 24 9.36 -3.25 -6.45
CA GLY A 24 10.12 -2.04 -6.14
C GLY A 24 11.09 -2.22 -4.98
N ARG A 25 11.84 -1.15 -4.67
CA ARG A 25 12.81 -1.13 -3.58
C ARG A 25 12.23 -0.48 -2.35
N ASN A 26 12.44 -1.12 -1.20
CA ASN A 26 12.10 -0.62 0.13
C ASN A 26 10.62 -0.20 0.28
N PRO A 27 9.66 -1.12 0.00
CA PRO A 27 8.25 -0.84 0.27
C PRO A 27 8.06 -0.53 1.75
N HIS A 28 7.30 0.52 2.04
CA HIS A 28 6.88 0.84 3.38
C HIS A 28 5.41 1.23 3.39
N CYS A 29 4.58 0.47 4.10
CA CYS A 29 3.16 0.79 4.24
C CYS A 29 2.86 1.45 5.58
N ALA A 30 2.11 2.56 5.53
CA ALA A 30 1.65 3.30 6.69
C ALA A 30 0.12 3.42 6.65
N TYR A 31 -0.55 3.06 7.74
CA TYR A 31 -1.98 3.26 7.88
C TYR A 31 -2.27 4.68 8.38
N ASN A 32 -3.17 5.37 7.70
CA ASN A 32 -3.67 6.68 8.12
C ASN A 32 -4.94 6.49 8.95
N PHE A 33 -4.85 6.77 10.26
CA PHE A 33 -5.98 6.65 11.19
C PHE A 33 -7.04 7.75 11.00
N GLU A 34 -6.68 8.89 10.40
CA GLU A 34 -7.60 10.00 10.20
C GLU A 34 -8.56 9.73 9.03
N THR A 35 -8.05 9.11 7.96
CA THR A 35 -8.83 8.83 6.74
C THR A 35 -9.22 7.37 6.59
N GLY A 36 -8.54 6.46 7.29
CA GLY A 36 -8.70 5.01 7.14
C GLY A 36 -8.02 4.42 5.90
N ASP A 37 -7.17 5.20 5.22
CA ASP A 37 -6.42 4.77 4.04
C ASP A 37 -5.06 4.18 4.40
N HIS A 38 -4.49 3.43 3.47
CA HIS A 38 -3.12 2.94 3.51
C HIS A 38 -2.24 3.77 2.58
N THR A 39 -1.08 4.21 3.03
CA THR A 39 -0.09 4.91 2.22
C THR A 39 1.12 4.01 2.05
N LEU A 40 1.37 3.55 0.82
CA LEU A 40 2.55 2.80 0.46
C LEU A 40 3.61 3.74 -0.11
N GLN A 41 4.78 3.80 0.51
CA GLN A 41 5.99 4.31 -0.10
C GLN A 41 6.73 3.19 -0.83
N LEU A 42 7.02 3.39 -2.11
CA LEU A 42 7.77 2.44 -2.92
C LEU A 42 8.68 3.17 -3.90
N SER A 43 9.98 2.84 -3.90
CA SER A 43 10.95 3.45 -4.83
C SER A 43 10.94 4.99 -4.82
N GLY A 44 10.68 5.59 -3.65
CA GLY A 44 10.59 7.05 -3.46
C GLY A 44 9.28 7.69 -3.94
N GLN A 45 8.25 6.89 -4.24
CA GLN A 45 6.92 7.35 -4.60
C GLN A 45 5.91 6.95 -3.52
N SER A 46 5.03 7.88 -3.14
CA SER A 46 3.93 7.61 -2.20
C SER A 46 2.65 7.31 -2.97
N ILE A 47 1.98 6.22 -2.59
CA ILE A 47 0.77 5.70 -3.23
C ILE A 47 -0.29 5.55 -2.14
N VAL A 48 -1.38 6.29 -2.27
CA VAL A 48 -2.52 6.16 -1.36
C VAL A 48 -3.43 5.04 -1.88
N ILE A 49 -3.81 4.15 -0.98
CA ILE A 49 -4.63 2.96 -1.21
C ILE A 49 -5.77 3.02 -0.20
N SER A 50 -6.93 3.42 -0.67
CA SER A 50 -8.13 3.39 0.16
C SER A 50 -8.55 1.96 0.46
N ARG A 51 -9.28 1.76 1.56
CA ARG A 51 -9.76 0.43 1.94
C ARG A 51 -10.66 -0.20 0.88
N GLU A 52 -11.44 0.60 0.17
CA GLU A 52 -12.22 0.15 -0.99
C GLU A 52 -11.32 -0.34 -2.13
N ASP A 53 -10.23 0.37 -2.45
CA ASP A 53 -9.26 -0.06 -3.47
C ASP A 53 -8.52 -1.34 -3.06
N PHE A 54 -8.28 -1.51 -1.75
CA PHE A 54 -7.72 -2.74 -1.19
C PHE A 54 -8.67 -3.92 -1.41
N ASP A 55 -9.92 -3.79 -0.95
CA ASP A 55 -10.96 -4.83 -1.06
C ASP A 55 -11.26 -5.22 -2.51
N ASN A 56 -11.34 -4.22 -3.41
CA ASN A 56 -11.56 -4.42 -4.84
C ASN A 56 -10.29 -4.88 -5.61
N ARG A 57 -9.16 -5.13 -4.93
CA ARG A 57 -7.85 -5.48 -5.52
C ARG A 57 -7.35 -4.49 -6.59
N LYS A 58 -7.87 -3.26 -6.62
CA LYS A 58 -7.44 -2.21 -7.56
C LYS A 58 -6.04 -1.70 -7.23
N TRP A 59 -5.67 -1.74 -5.94
CA TRP A 59 -4.38 -1.32 -5.42
C TRP A 59 -3.18 -1.93 -6.14
N GLN A 60 -3.25 -3.21 -6.52
CA GLN A 60 -2.18 -3.91 -7.25
C GLN A 60 -1.88 -3.25 -8.60
N LYS A 61 -2.92 -2.84 -9.33
CA LYS A 61 -2.78 -2.14 -10.62
C LYS A 61 -2.22 -0.74 -10.42
N THR A 62 -2.67 -0.03 -9.39
CA THR A 62 -2.15 1.29 -9.01
C THR A 62 -0.65 1.23 -8.71
N ILE A 63 -0.20 0.24 -7.94
CA ILE A 63 1.22 0.02 -7.63
C ILE A 63 2.03 -0.29 -8.88
N ARG A 64 1.55 -1.21 -9.73
CA ARG A 64 2.24 -1.52 -10.98
C ARG A 64 2.38 -0.29 -11.88
N ASN A 65 1.31 0.49 -12.03
CA ASN A 65 1.35 1.73 -12.81
C ASN A 65 2.27 2.79 -12.19
N ALA A 66 2.29 2.89 -10.86
CA ALA A 66 3.16 3.80 -10.13
C ALA A 66 4.65 3.53 -10.38
N ILE A 67 5.05 2.26 -10.47
CA ILE A 67 6.43 1.85 -10.73
C ILE A 67 6.78 1.93 -12.22
N GLN A 68 5.82 1.61 -13.10
CA GLN A 68 6.03 1.60 -14.55
C GLN A 68 6.02 3.00 -15.18
N ARG A 69 5.52 4.02 -14.48
CA ARG A 69 5.62 5.40 -14.97
C ARG A 69 7.10 5.81 -15.00
N PRO A 70 7.70 6.01 -16.18
CA PRO A 70 9.04 6.57 -16.25
C PRO A 70 8.98 7.95 -15.60
N ARG A 71 9.87 8.21 -14.63
CA ARG A 71 10.03 9.55 -14.09
C ARG A 71 10.30 10.49 -15.27
N PRO A 72 9.57 11.61 -15.44
CA PRO A 72 10.05 12.66 -16.30
C PRO A 72 11.43 13.06 -15.77
N ARG A 73 12.45 12.95 -16.62
CA ARG A 73 13.81 13.43 -16.33
C ARG A 73 13.79 14.95 -16.19
#